data_AF-A0A7S3YAX2-F1
#
_entry.id   AF-A0A7S3YAX2-F1
#
_cell.length_a   1.000
_cell.length_b   1.000
_cell.length_c   1.000
_cell.angle_alpha   90.00
_cell.angle_beta   90.00
_cell.angle_gamma   90.00
#
_symmetry.space_group_name_H-M   'P 1'
#
loop_
_entity.id
_entity.type
_entity.pdbx_description
1 polymer ?
#
loop_
_entity_poly.entity_id
_entity_poly.type
_entity_poly.pdbx_seq_one_letter_code
_entity_poly.pdbx_strand_id
1 'polypeptide(L)'
;PVPADRALLADAQRAFEHFKGRYPGLRAMEENKSLMKEKYVEAKKLGELVNKARNKINYLKSTIEQIRRERAIEGVMDNKDGEEEPLPADPEEERMKAEVDEEKQIYKNSFAALKALKAEIEHIQRLLQRGSKKLQADFDTWYGVASGDLDEYEEAPEEGGGGAGGSGGDEEGPSGGGGGSSV
;
A
#
# COMPACT_ATOMS: atom_id res chain seq x y z
N PRO A 1 8.73 -22.91 -22.44
CA PRO A 1 9.45 -24.14 -22.87
C PRO A 1 10.38 -24.63 -21.74
N VAL A 2 10.36 -25.94 -21.45
CA VAL A 2 11.28 -26.57 -20.49
C VAL A 2 12.72 -26.39 -21.01
N PRO A 3 13.73 -26.08 -20.17
CA PRO A 3 15.08 -25.85 -20.62
C PRO A 3 15.66 -27.14 -21.22
N ALA A 4 16.34 -27.06 -22.36
CA ALA A 4 17.01 -28.21 -22.97
C ALA A 4 18.17 -28.73 -22.11
N ASP A 5 18.79 -27.84 -21.33
CA ASP A 5 19.81 -28.18 -20.35
C ASP A 5 19.15 -28.58 -19.02
N ARG A 6 19.05 -29.88 -18.76
CA ARG A 6 18.51 -30.42 -17.50
C ARG A 6 19.39 -30.10 -16.29
N ALA A 7 20.67 -29.77 -16.47
CA ALA A 7 21.54 -29.36 -15.36
C ALA A 7 21.10 -28.01 -14.77
N LEU A 8 20.40 -27.18 -15.55
CA LEU A 8 19.81 -25.92 -15.10
C LEU A 8 18.66 -26.13 -14.10
N LEU A 9 18.01 -27.30 -14.13
CA LEU A 9 16.96 -27.68 -13.17
C LEU A 9 17.51 -28.26 -11.88
N ALA A 10 18.78 -28.63 -11.79
CA ALA A 10 19.39 -29.10 -10.54
C ALA A 10 19.65 -27.96 -9.54
N ASP A 11 19.58 -26.71 -10.00
CA ASP A 11 19.74 -25.50 -9.19
C ASP A 11 18.46 -24.66 -9.31
N ALA A 12 17.63 -24.70 -8.27
CA ALA A 12 16.36 -23.99 -8.23
C ALA A 12 16.51 -22.47 -8.46
N GLN A 13 17.63 -21.86 -8.04
CA GLN A 13 17.89 -20.44 -8.25
C GLN A 13 18.15 -20.14 -9.73
N ARG A 14 18.98 -20.95 -10.39
CA ARG A 14 19.26 -20.79 -11.83
C ARG A 14 18.03 -21.12 -12.68
N ALA A 15 17.23 -22.10 -12.26
CA ALA A 15 15.93 -22.41 -12.86
C ALA A 15 14.95 -21.23 -12.75
N PHE A 16 14.88 -20.60 -11.57
CA PHE A 16 14.02 -19.44 -11.34
C PHE A 16 14.42 -18.24 -12.20
N GLU A 17 15.71 -17.94 -12.30
CA GLU A 17 16.20 -16.85 -13.16
C GLU A 17 15.90 -17.11 -14.64
N HIS A 18 16.07 -18.35 -15.10
CA HIS A 18 15.72 -18.75 -16.46
C HIS A 18 14.22 -18.60 -16.75
N PHE A 19 13.37 -19.04 -15.82
CA PHE A 19 11.91 -18.91 -15.92
C PHE A 19 11.49 -17.44 -15.91
N LYS A 20 11.97 -16.67 -14.93
CA LYS A 20 11.67 -15.26 -14.75
C LYS A 20 12.01 -14.44 -15.99
N GLY A 21 13.15 -14.69 -16.64
CA GLY A 21 13.55 -14.00 -17.87
C GLY A 21 12.60 -14.17 -19.06
N ARG A 22 11.73 -15.18 -19.02
CA ARG A 22 10.70 -15.45 -20.04
C ARG A 22 9.28 -15.24 -19.53
N TYR A 23 9.13 -14.79 -18.30
CA TYR A 23 7.84 -14.63 -17.67
C TYR A 23 7.10 -13.42 -18.25
N PRO A 24 5.93 -13.61 -18.91
CA PRO A 24 5.23 -12.51 -19.60
C PRO A 24 4.84 -11.35 -18.67
N GLY A 25 4.57 -11.65 -17.39
CA GLY A 25 4.20 -10.64 -16.39
C GLY A 25 5.37 -9.82 -15.84
N LEU A 26 6.63 -10.18 -16.16
CA LEU A 26 7.80 -9.52 -15.58
C LEU A 26 7.86 -8.04 -15.98
N ARG A 27 7.62 -7.74 -17.27
CA ARG A 27 7.63 -6.37 -17.80
C ARG A 27 6.65 -5.47 -17.04
N ALA A 28 5.42 -5.92 -16.86
CA ALA A 28 4.40 -5.16 -16.13
C ALA A 28 4.80 -4.95 -14.65
N MET A 29 5.46 -5.92 -14.02
CA MET A 29 5.98 -5.76 -12.65
C MET A 29 7.12 -4.74 -12.58
N GLU A 30 8.01 -4.72 -13.57
CA GLU A 30 9.11 -3.75 -13.65
C GLU A 30 8.58 -2.33 -13.89
N GLU A 31 7.63 -2.16 -14.81
CA GLU A 31 6.93 -0.89 -15.06
C GLU A 31 6.23 -0.38 -13.78
N ASN A 32 5.49 -1.25 -13.08
CA ASN A 32 4.87 -0.92 -11.79
C ASN A 32 5.90 -0.51 -10.73
N LYS A 33 7.06 -1.16 -10.70
CA LYS A 33 8.14 -0.81 -9.77
C LYS A 33 8.75 0.56 -10.09
N SER A 34 8.90 0.91 -11.37
CA SER A 34 9.33 2.25 -11.79
C SER A 34 8.30 3.29 -11.41
N LEU A 35 7.05 3.07 -11.77
CA LEU A 35 5.93 3.96 -11.46
C LEU A 35 5.83 4.22 -9.95
N MET A 36 5.96 3.18 -9.13
CA MET A 36 5.95 3.33 -7.67
C MET A 36 7.04 4.29 -7.18
N LYS A 37 8.26 4.19 -7.71
CA LYS A 37 9.37 5.07 -7.35
C LYS A 37 9.11 6.53 -7.75
N GLU A 38 8.59 6.75 -8.96
CA GLU A 38 8.20 8.07 -9.44
C GLU A 38 7.16 8.71 -8.52
N LYS A 39 6.14 7.93 -8.15
CA LYS A 39 5.07 8.35 -7.24
C LYS A 39 5.59 8.68 -5.83
N TYR A 40 6.60 7.97 -5.32
CA TYR A 40 7.25 8.35 -4.07
C TYR A 40 7.99 9.69 -4.15
N VAL A 41 8.66 9.97 -5.27
CA VAL A 41 9.34 11.26 -5.49
C VAL A 41 8.31 12.39 -5.53
N GLU A 42 7.20 12.19 -6.23
CA GLU A 42 6.08 13.14 -6.26
C GLU A 42 5.48 13.36 -4.86
N ALA A 43 5.29 12.29 -4.08
CA ALA A 43 4.73 12.37 -2.74
C ALA A 43 5.61 13.18 -1.79
N LYS A 44 6.94 13.01 -1.91
CA LYS A 44 7.90 13.80 -1.15
C LYS A 44 7.77 15.30 -1.46
N LYS A 45 7.70 15.67 -2.75
CA LYS A 45 7.53 17.06 -3.19
C LYS A 45 6.23 17.66 -2.67
N LEU A 46 5.12 16.94 -2.77
CA LEU A 46 3.83 17.39 -2.23
C LEU A 46 3.86 17.53 -0.71
N GLY A 47 4.51 16.61 0.00
CA GLY A 47 4.70 16.71 1.45
C GLY A 47 5.50 17.96 1.86
N GLU A 48 6.56 18.28 1.13
CA GLU A 48 7.31 19.53 1.32
C GLU A 48 6.44 20.77 1.07
N LEU A 49 5.64 20.76 0.00
CA LEU A 49 4.73 21.87 -0.33
C LEU A 49 3.64 22.08 0.73
N VAL A 50 3.02 21.00 1.22
CA VAL A 50 2.05 21.04 2.32
C VAL A 50 2.65 21.67 3.57
N ASN A 51 3.87 21.26 3.93
CA ASN A 51 4.57 21.83 5.08
C ASN A 51 4.93 23.31 4.88
N LYS A 52 5.40 23.67 3.68
CA LYS A 52 5.72 25.05 3.32
C LYS A 52 4.49 25.96 3.44
N ALA A 53 3.36 25.56 2.85
CA ALA A 53 2.11 26.32 2.92
C ALA A 53 1.62 26.47 4.37
N ARG A 54 1.66 25.38 5.15
CA ARG A 54 1.30 25.42 6.58
C ARG A 54 2.17 26.41 7.37
N ASN A 55 3.48 26.38 7.17
CA ASN A 55 4.41 27.27 7.86
C ASN A 55 4.19 28.73 7.45
N LYS A 56 3.94 28.98 6.17
CA LYS A 56 3.65 30.32 5.64
C LYS A 56 2.35 30.88 6.21
N ILE A 57 1.28 30.09 6.28
CA ILE A 57 0.02 30.48 6.94
C ILE A 57 0.26 30.88 8.39
N ASN A 58 1.01 30.07 9.14
CA ASN A 58 1.28 30.36 10.56
C ASN A 58 2.09 31.65 10.72
N TYR A 59 3.10 31.85 9.87
CA TYR A 59 3.90 33.07 9.85
C TYR A 59 3.04 34.31 9.58
N LEU A 60 2.27 34.30 8.49
CA LEU A 60 1.40 35.43 8.12
C LEU A 60 0.38 35.76 9.22
N LYS A 61 -0.24 34.75 9.83
CA LYS A 61 -1.17 34.96 10.95
C LYS A 61 -0.48 35.61 12.16
N SER A 62 0.71 35.15 12.52
CA SER A 62 1.49 35.73 13.62
C SER A 62 1.87 37.19 13.31
N THR A 63 2.22 37.50 12.07
CA THR A 63 2.54 38.86 11.65
C THR A 63 1.31 39.77 11.68
N ILE A 64 0.16 39.30 11.22
CA ILE A 64 -1.12 40.03 11.33
C ILE A 64 -1.44 40.34 12.80
N GLU A 65 -1.29 39.36 13.71
CA GLU A 65 -1.51 39.58 15.14
C GLU A 65 -0.52 40.57 15.74
N GLN A 66 0.73 40.58 15.28
CA GLN A 66 1.73 41.58 15.69
C GLN A 66 1.33 42.99 15.26
N ILE A 67 0.98 43.18 13.98
CA ILE A 67 0.53 44.48 13.44
C ILE A 67 -0.66 45.00 14.24
N ARG A 68 -1.66 44.15 14.50
CA ARG A 68 -2.84 44.52 15.29
C ARG A 68 -2.49 44.96 16.71
N ARG A 69 -1.52 44.31 17.36
CA ARG A 69 -1.06 44.68 18.71
C ARG A 69 -0.30 46.01 18.71
N GLU A 70 0.61 46.21 17.76
CA GLU A 70 1.38 47.45 17.63
C GLU A 70 0.47 48.65 17.40
N ARG A 71 -0.51 48.52 16.50
CA ARG A 71 -1.50 49.55 16.22
C ARG A 71 -2.41 49.85 17.41
N ALA A 72 -2.81 48.84 18.17
CA ALA A 72 -3.59 49.04 19.39
C ALA A 72 -2.80 49.81 20.46
N ILE A 73 -1.49 49.56 20.58
CA ILE A 73 -0.61 50.31 21.50
C ILE A 73 -0.46 51.76 21.05
N GLU A 74 -0.23 52.01 19.76
CA GLU A 74 -0.11 53.37 19.21
C GLU A 74 -1.41 54.17 19.36
N GLY A 75 -2.56 53.56 19.06
CA GLY A 75 -3.87 54.21 19.21
C GLY A 75 -4.22 54.57 20.66
N VAL A 76 -3.70 53.83 21.64
CA VAL A 76 -3.84 54.17 23.07
C VAL A 76 -2.91 55.32 23.48
N MET A 77 -1.73 55.47 22.84
CA MET A 77 -0.81 56.57 23.13
C MET A 77 -1.22 57.90 22.49
N ASP A 78 -1.84 57.87 21.30
CA ASP A 78 -2.28 59.06 20.57
C ASP A 78 -3.66 59.57 21.04
N ASN A 79 -4.55 58.70 21.54
CA ASN A 79 -5.84 59.12 22.09
C ASN A 79 -5.70 59.68 23.51
N LYS A 80 -5.40 60.98 23.63
CA LYS A 80 -5.45 61.71 24.90
C LYS A 80 -6.87 62.08 25.38
N ASP A 81 -7.87 62.01 24.51
CA ASP A 81 -9.23 62.52 24.78
C ASP A 81 -10.34 61.45 24.81
N GLY A 82 -9.99 60.15 24.81
CA GLY A 82 -10.91 59.08 25.18
C GLY A 82 -11.99 58.67 24.15
N GLU A 83 -11.91 59.14 22.91
CA GLU A 83 -12.75 58.63 21.82
C GLU A 83 -12.08 57.42 21.14
N GLU A 84 -12.64 56.24 21.37
CA GLU A 84 -12.17 54.97 20.83
C GLU A 84 -12.70 54.79 19.39
N GLU A 85 -12.16 55.56 18.44
CA GLU A 85 -12.51 55.37 17.02
C GLU A 85 -11.82 54.09 16.48
N PRO A 86 -12.54 53.16 15.81
CA PRO A 86 -11.93 51.96 15.26
C PRO A 86 -10.85 52.33 14.24
N LEU A 87 -9.61 51.87 14.48
CA LEU A 87 -8.51 52.10 13.56
C LEU A 87 -8.87 51.58 12.16
N PRO A 88 -8.66 52.38 11.10
CA PRO A 88 -8.99 51.96 9.73
C PRO A 88 -8.21 50.71 9.32
N ALA A 89 -8.81 49.90 8.45
CA ALA A 89 -8.21 48.64 7.97
C ALA A 89 -6.84 48.91 7.33
N ASP A 90 -5.82 48.18 7.79
CA ASP A 90 -4.45 48.30 7.27
C ASP A 90 -4.36 47.61 5.90
N PRO A 91 -3.99 48.33 4.81
CA PRO A 91 -3.77 47.73 3.50
C PRO A 91 -2.77 46.58 3.51
N GLU A 92 -1.76 46.62 4.38
CA GLU A 92 -0.78 45.55 4.54
C GLU A 92 -1.39 44.32 5.20
N GLU A 93 -2.25 44.49 6.21
CA GLU A 93 -2.98 43.40 6.84
C GLU A 93 -3.91 42.70 5.84
N GLU A 94 -4.65 43.48 5.03
CA GLU A 94 -5.53 42.93 3.99
C GLU A 94 -4.76 42.14 2.94
N ARG A 95 -3.58 42.62 2.53
CA ARG A 95 -2.68 41.87 1.63
C ARG A 95 -2.25 40.53 2.25
N MET A 96 -1.87 40.53 3.53
CA MET A 96 -1.47 39.30 4.22
C MET A 96 -2.65 38.33 4.40
N LYS A 97 -3.87 38.82 4.62
CA LYS A 97 -5.08 37.98 4.64
C LYS A 97 -5.34 37.31 3.31
N ALA A 98 -5.22 38.06 2.20
CA ALA A 98 -5.34 37.49 0.86
C ALA A 98 -4.29 36.38 0.63
N GLU A 99 -3.02 36.63 1.02
CA GLU A 99 -1.95 35.64 0.92
C GLU A 99 -2.22 34.40 1.81
N VAL A 100 -2.80 34.56 3.00
CA VAL A 100 -3.25 33.44 3.83
C VAL A 100 -4.29 32.59 3.12
N ASP A 101 -5.24 33.21 2.42
CA ASP A 101 -6.29 32.48 1.71
C ASP A 101 -5.75 31.75 0.48
N GLU A 102 -4.81 32.33 -0.24
CA GLU A 102 -4.07 31.66 -1.31
C GLU A 102 -3.31 30.43 -0.78
N GLU A 103 -2.56 30.59 0.31
CA GLU A 103 -1.80 29.48 0.92
C GLU A 103 -2.72 28.39 1.48
N LYS A 104 -3.92 28.73 1.97
CA LYS A 104 -4.93 27.73 2.34
C LYS A 104 -5.38 26.90 1.13
N GLN A 105 -5.55 27.51 -0.04
CA GLN A 105 -5.88 26.75 -1.26
C GLN A 105 -4.72 25.85 -1.67
N ILE A 106 -3.48 26.36 -1.63
CA ILE A 106 -2.28 25.55 -1.91
C ILE A 106 -2.22 24.36 -0.95
N TYR A 107 -2.36 24.58 0.36
CA TYR A 107 -2.38 23.52 1.36
C TYR A 107 -3.46 22.48 1.06
N LYS A 108 -4.71 22.91 0.85
CA LYS A 108 -5.85 22.02 0.60
C LYS A 108 -5.64 21.16 -0.64
N ASN A 109 -5.22 21.77 -1.75
CA ASN A 109 -5.00 21.09 -3.01
C ASN A 109 -3.82 20.10 -2.93
N SER A 110 -2.70 20.55 -2.36
CA SER A 110 -1.50 19.73 -2.18
C SER A 110 -1.74 18.54 -1.25
N PHE A 111 -2.51 18.75 -0.18
CA PHE A 111 -2.87 17.70 0.77
C PHE A 111 -3.83 16.68 0.15
N ALA A 112 -4.82 17.13 -0.62
CA ALA A 112 -5.71 16.24 -1.36
C ALA A 112 -4.94 15.38 -2.38
N ALA A 113 -4.05 16.00 -3.15
CA ALA A 113 -3.16 15.30 -4.09
C ALA A 113 -2.27 14.27 -3.37
N LEU A 114 -1.68 14.65 -2.23
CA LEU A 114 -0.84 13.75 -1.43
C LEU A 114 -1.64 12.52 -0.93
N LYS A 115 -2.89 12.72 -0.52
CA LYS A 115 -3.77 11.62 -0.09
C LYS A 115 -4.10 10.67 -1.24
N ALA A 116 -4.42 11.20 -2.42
CA ALA A 116 -4.67 10.39 -3.61
C ALA A 116 -3.42 9.58 -3.99
N LEU A 117 -2.26 10.22 -3.97
CA LEU A 117 -0.98 9.60 -4.30
C LEU A 117 -0.60 8.47 -3.35
N LYS A 118 -0.90 8.62 -2.05
CA LYS A 118 -0.74 7.53 -1.07
C LYS A 118 -1.59 6.30 -1.45
N ALA A 119 -2.85 6.50 -1.83
CA ALA A 119 -3.73 5.41 -2.25
C ALA A 119 -3.24 4.74 -3.54
N GLU A 120 -2.70 5.49 -4.49
CA GLU A 120 -2.08 4.96 -5.72
C GLU A 120 -0.85 4.09 -5.39
N ILE A 121 0.03 4.56 -4.50
CA ILE A 121 1.20 3.78 -4.06
C ILE A 121 0.76 2.47 -3.40
N GLU A 122 -0.21 2.51 -2.50
CA GLU A 122 -0.77 1.30 -1.86
C GLU A 122 -1.40 0.34 -2.88
N HIS A 123 -2.01 0.86 -3.95
CA HIS A 123 -2.51 0.05 -5.05
C HIS A 123 -1.39 -0.65 -5.82
N ILE A 124 -0.34 0.08 -6.20
CA ILE A 124 0.81 -0.47 -6.93
C ILE A 124 1.54 -1.52 -6.08
N GLN A 125 1.70 -1.27 -4.77
CA GLN A 125 2.28 -2.25 -3.84
C GLN A 125 1.49 -3.56 -3.83
N ARG A 126 0.16 -3.50 -3.81
CA ARG A 126 -0.70 -4.70 -3.89
C ARG A 126 -0.54 -5.43 -5.23
N LEU A 127 -0.42 -4.69 -6.34
CA LEU A 127 -0.14 -5.28 -7.65
C LEU A 127 1.20 -6.01 -7.68
N LEU A 128 2.25 -5.40 -7.13
CA LEU A 128 3.59 -6.01 -7.04
C LEU A 128 3.59 -7.25 -6.14
N GLN A 129 2.92 -7.21 -4.98
CA GLN A 129 2.78 -8.36 -4.09
C GLN A 129 2.05 -9.51 -4.78
N ARG A 130 0.93 -9.22 -5.46
CA ARG A 130 0.18 -10.23 -6.22
C ARG A 130 1.01 -10.80 -7.36
N GLY A 131 1.70 -9.93 -8.12
CA GLY A 131 2.58 -10.33 -9.22
C GLY A 131 3.71 -11.24 -8.74
N SER A 132 4.33 -10.92 -7.60
CA SER A 132 5.41 -11.73 -7.00
C SER A 132 4.91 -13.10 -6.55
N LYS A 133 3.74 -13.17 -5.89
CA LYS A 133 3.13 -14.45 -5.49
C LYS A 133 2.77 -15.31 -6.70
N LYS A 134 2.21 -14.68 -7.73
CA LYS A 134 1.87 -15.38 -8.98
C LYS A 134 3.12 -15.89 -9.69
N LEU A 135 4.16 -15.07 -9.82
CA LEU A 135 5.43 -15.48 -10.40
C LEU A 135 6.01 -16.71 -9.69
N GLN A 136 5.94 -16.74 -8.35
CA GLN A 136 6.40 -17.89 -7.57
C GLN A 136 5.53 -19.14 -7.83
N ALA A 137 4.20 -19.02 -7.76
CA ALA A 137 3.31 -20.16 -8.00
C ALA A 137 3.44 -20.73 -9.43
N ASP A 138 3.57 -19.84 -10.41
CA ASP A 138 3.78 -20.23 -11.81
C ASP A 138 5.16 -20.89 -11.98
N PHE A 139 6.18 -20.43 -11.25
CA PHE A 139 7.49 -21.09 -11.20
C PHE A 139 7.40 -22.48 -10.57
N ASP A 140 6.76 -22.62 -9.41
CA ASP A 140 6.65 -23.90 -8.70
C ASP A 140 5.96 -24.95 -9.61
N THR A 141 4.89 -24.54 -10.29
CA THR A 141 4.16 -25.38 -11.27
C THR A 141 5.07 -25.75 -12.44
N TRP A 142 5.74 -24.77 -13.03
CA TRP A 142 6.65 -25.00 -14.17
C TRP A 142 7.83 -25.89 -13.79
N TYR A 143 8.41 -25.67 -12.61
CA TYR A 143 9.58 -26.39 -12.10
C TYR A 143 9.24 -27.84 -11.76
N GLY A 144 8.07 -28.11 -11.17
CA GLY A 144 7.58 -29.47 -10.92
C GLY A 144 7.44 -30.27 -12.22
N VAL A 145 6.74 -29.71 -13.21
CA VAL A 145 6.59 -30.33 -14.54
C VAL A 145 7.94 -30.51 -15.24
N ALA A 146 8.85 -29.53 -15.12
CA ALA A 146 10.16 -29.59 -15.73
C ALA A 146 11.09 -30.64 -15.08
N SER A 147 10.95 -30.85 -13.77
CA SER A 147 11.81 -31.75 -12.98
C SER A 147 11.32 -33.20 -12.98
N GLY A 148 10.08 -33.45 -13.38
CA GLY A 148 9.51 -34.79 -13.54
C GLY A 148 8.80 -35.33 -12.30
N ASP A 149 8.63 -34.53 -11.25
CA ASP A 149 7.94 -34.92 -10.02
C ASP A 149 6.45 -34.54 -10.08
N LEU A 150 5.66 -35.40 -10.71
CA LEU A 150 4.26 -35.69 -10.38
C LEU A 150 3.94 -37.08 -10.93
N ASP A 151 4.17 -38.09 -10.08
CA ASP A 151 3.52 -39.40 -9.98
C ASP A 151 3.23 -40.16 -11.28
N GLU A 152 4.12 -41.13 -11.53
CA GLU A 152 3.75 -42.53 -11.74
C GLU A 152 2.29 -42.79 -11.34
N TYR A 153 1.42 -43.03 -12.33
CA TYR A 153 0.12 -43.64 -12.08
C TYR A 153 0.42 -44.98 -11.41
N GLU A 154 0.11 -45.06 -10.12
CA GLU A 154 0.09 -46.30 -9.35
C GLU A 154 -0.81 -47.27 -10.11
N GLU A 155 -0.14 -48.23 -10.77
CA GLU A 155 -0.76 -49.34 -11.47
C GLU A 155 -1.60 -50.10 -10.44
N ALA A 156 -2.92 -50.04 -10.61
CA ALA A 156 -3.84 -50.87 -9.85
C ALA A 156 -3.35 -52.33 -9.94
N PRO A 157 -3.19 -53.06 -8.81
CA PRO A 157 -2.86 -54.47 -8.92
C PRO A 157 -4.10 -55.19 -9.46
N GLU A 158 -4.03 -55.59 -10.72
CA GLU A 158 -4.98 -56.52 -11.31
C GLU A 158 -4.86 -57.90 -10.64
N GLU A 159 -6.02 -58.52 -10.51
CA GLU A 159 -6.32 -59.71 -9.72
C GLU A 159 -5.44 -60.94 -9.98
N GLY A 160 -5.25 -61.74 -8.93
CA GLY A 160 -4.55 -63.02 -9.02
C GLY A 160 -4.82 -64.00 -7.88
N GLY A 161 -6.08 -64.35 -7.64
CA GLY A 161 -6.46 -65.74 -7.29
C GLY A 161 -6.38 -66.19 -5.82
N GLY A 162 -7.58 -66.40 -5.25
CA GLY A 162 -7.97 -67.68 -4.64
C GLY A 162 -7.57 -67.96 -3.19
N GLY A 163 -8.56 -68.10 -2.30
CA GLY A 163 -8.36 -68.76 -1.01
C GLY A 163 -9.55 -68.62 -0.06
N ALA A 164 -10.29 -69.72 0.10
CA ALA A 164 -11.51 -69.85 0.89
C ALA A 164 -11.33 -69.75 2.43
N GLY A 165 -12.46 -69.52 3.12
CA GLY A 165 -12.70 -69.80 4.55
C GLY A 165 -12.80 -68.51 5.38
N GLY A 166 -13.79 -68.26 6.23
CA GLY A 166 -14.88 -69.06 6.77
C GLY A 166 -15.35 -68.38 8.07
N SER A 167 -16.67 -68.32 8.25
CA SER A 167 -17.46 -68.27 9.51
C SER A 167 -17.26 -67.17 10.57
N GLY A 168 -18.42 -66.64 11.01
CA GLY A 168 -18.70 -66.18 12.39
C GLY A 168 -18.41 -64.68 12.60
N GLY A 169 -19.32 -63.84 13.09
CA GLY A 169 -20.53 -64.04 13.86
C GLY A 169 -20.64 -62.85 14.83
N ASP A 170 -21.85 -62.28 14.95
CA ASP A 170 -22.36 -61.50 16.10
C ASP A 170 -21.62 -60.18 16.45
N GLU A 171 -22.18 -59.11 17.02
CA GLU A 171 -23.50 -58.63 17.42
C GLU A 171 -23.26 -57.16 17.87
N GLU A 172 -24.31 -56.33 17.82
CA GLU A 172 -24.65 -55.18 18.69
C GLU A 172 -23.54 -54.26 19.26
N GLY A 173 -23.62 -52.91 19.22
CA GLY A 173 -24.72 -51.98 19.04
C GLY A 173 -24.23 -50.54 19.31
N PRO A 174 -25.09 -49.51 19.20
CA PRO A 174 -24.69 -48.11 19.29
C PRO A 174 -24.89 -47.52 20.69
N SER A 175 -23.96 -46.68 21.12
CA SER A 175 -24.08 -45.77 22.28
C SER A 175 -23.19 -44.57 21.99
N GLY A 176 -23.60 -43.31 22.01
CA GLY A 176 -24.74 -42.68 22.68
C GLY A 176 -24.23 -41.45 23.43
N GLY A 177 -24.79 -40.27 23.12
CA GLY A 177 -24.75 -39.03 23.93
C GLY A 177 -23.44 -38.22 23.83
N GLY A 178 -23.44 -36.89 23.81
CA GLY A 178 -24.48 -35.93 24.14
C GLY A 178 -23.92 -34.86 25.09
N GLY A 179 -24.21 -33.58 24.82
CA GLY A 179 -24.01 -32.45 25.72
C GLY A 179 -22.60 -31.84 25.70
N GLY A 180 -22.40 -30.53 25.75
CA GLY A 180 -23.31 -29.43 26.06
C GLY A 180 -22.61 -28.39 26.96
N SER A 181 -22.97 -27.12 26.78
CA SER A 181 -22.75 -25.95 27.66
C SER A 181 -21.31 -25.43 27.84
N SER A 182 -21.03 -24.19 27.43
CA SER A 182 -21.36 -22.92 28.13
C SER A 182 -20.61 -22.80 29.45
N VAL A 183 -19.66 -21.87 29.53
CA VAL A 183 -19.81 -20.47 30.00
C VAL A 183 -18.59 -19.66 29.61
#